data_AF-A0A2V7Y1E2-F1
#
_entry.id   AF-A0A2V7Y1E2-F1
#
_cell.length_a   1.000
_cell.length_b   1.000
_cell.length_c   1.000
_cell.angle_alpha   90.00
_cell.angle_beta   90.00
_cell.angle_gamma   90.00
#
_symmetry.space_group_name_H-M   'P 1'
#
loop_
_entity.id
_entity.type
_entity.pdbx_description
1 polymer ?
#
loop_
_entity_poly.entity_id
_entity_poly.type
_entity_poly.pdbx_seq_one_letter_code
_entity_poly.pdbx_strand_id
1 'polypeptide(L)'
;MTIVAITEVSRIRDRIARAHELAAAQFRDSFVPGETLPTSHLEILASALLEYAEGVRLDGRVQYQLDGDISVPFVVPEEPLFKYFEVDRTPPAVFEYWLVISEIIGSPSWRMTTVIASSDEYDAALRRMQSPQIVRALVASFLPSVEFRSDGTAFLEATVYTRADEERIERRLLLLDSLNEFHYHGRGLIAEGRGGVLA
;
A
#
# COMPACT_ATOMS: atom_id res chain seq x y z
N MET A 1 21.07 -2.28 0.55
CA MET A 1 19.68 -2.69 0.80
C MET A 1 19.53 -3.42 2.14
N THR A 2 18.56 -3.05 2.96
CA THR A 2 18.26 -3.62 4.29
C THR A 2 16.90 -4.29 4.27
N ILE A 3 16.82 -5.56 4.71
CA ILE A 3 15.59 -6.34 4.74
C ILE A 3 14.72 -5.92 5.93
N VAL A 4 13.42 -5.74 5.71
CA VAL A 4 12.42 -5.58 6.77
C VAL A 4 12.15 -6.95 7.38
N ALA A 5 12.43 -7.10 8.67
CA ALA A 5 12.24 -8.37 9.36
C ALA A 5 10.78 -8.83 9.30
N ILE A 6 10.55 -10.14 9.22
CA ILE A 6 9.19 -10.71 9.17
C ILE A 6 8.30 -10.24 10.33
N THR A 7 8.88 -10.08 11.53
CA THR A 7 8.15 -9.58 12.71
C THR A 7 7.66 -8.15 12.54
N GLU A 8 8.45 -7.29 11.86
CA GLU A 8 8.04 -5.91 11.55
C GLU A 8 6.97 -5.89 10.46
N VAL A 9 7.10 -6.75 9.43
CA VAL A 9 6.06 -6.89 8.41
C VAL A 9 4.72 -7.31 9.03
N SER A 10 4.73 -8.30 9.92
CA SER A 10 3.52 -8.74 10.63
C SER A 10 2.94 -7.63 11.50
N ARG A 11 3.77 -6.94 12.30
CA ARG A 11 3.30 -5.82 13.15
C ARG A 11 2.65 -4.70 12.35
N ILE A 12 3.25 -4.31 11.23
CA ILE A 12 2.72 -3.27 10.33
C ILE A 12 1.37 -3.71 9.76
N ARG A 13 1.26 -4.96 9.26
CA ARG A 13 -0.01 -5.50 8.75
C ARG A 13 -1.09 -5.54 9.83
N ASP A 14 -0.75 -5.92 11.06
CA ASP A 14 -1.68 -5.95 12.18
C ASP A 14 -2.16 -4.54 12.58
N ARG A 15 -1.30 -3.52 12.47
CA ARG A 15 -1.70 -2.11 12.68
C ARG A 15 -2.65 -1.64 11.59
N ILE A 16 -2.37 -1.95 10.33
CA ILE A 16 -3.25 -1.62 9.20
C ILE A 16 -4.61 -2.31 9.37
N ALA A 17 -4.63 -3.61 9.72
CA ALA A 17 -5.87 -4.34 9.97
C ALA A 17 -6.71 -3.68 11.08
N ARG A 18 -6.09 -3.30 12.20
CA ARG A 18 -6.76 -2.57 13.29
C ARG A 18 -7.26 -1.19 12.86
N ALA A 19 -6.53 -0.49 12.00
CA ALA A 19 -7.00 0.78 11.43
C ALA A 19 -8.27 0.59 10.59
N HIS A 20 -8.36 -0.48 9.79
CA HIS A 20 -9.60 -0.80 9.06
C HIS A 20 -10.76 -1.12 10.00
N GLU A 21 -10.53 -1.88 11.08
CA GLU A 21 -11.55 -2.17 12.08
C GLU A 21 -12.07 -0.90 12.76
N LEU A 22 -11.15 0.00 13.16
CA LEU A 22 -11.49 1.30 13.73
C LEU A 22 -12.28 2.16 12.75
N ALA A 23 -11.81 2.27 11.51
CA ALA A 23 -12.47 3.05 10.47
C ALA A 23 -13.89 2.53 10.20
N ALA A 24 -14.08 1.21 10.15
CA ALA A 24 -15.39 0.61 9.97
C ALA A 24 -16.33 0.88 11.16
N ALA A 25 -15.82 0.87 12.38
CA ALA A 25 -16.59 1.23 13.57
C ALA A 25 -17.00 2.71 13.55
N GLN A 26 -16.03 3.61 13.35
CA GLN A 26 -16.26 5.05 13.27
C GLN A 26 -17.27 5.40 12.16
N PHE A 27 -17.13 4.79 10.98
CA PHE A 27 -18.06 5.03 9.88
C PHE A 27 -19.49 4.59 10.25
N ARG A 28 -19.67 3.42 10.87
CA ARG A 28 -21.01 2.97 11.31
C ARG A 28 -21.64 3.92 12.33
N ASP A 29 -20.84 4.43 13.26
CA ASP A 29 -21.31 5.32 14.32
C ASP A 29 -21.62 6.74 13.81
N SER A 30 -20.92 7.18 12.76
CA SER A 30 -21.11 8.51 12.16
C SER A 30 -22.05 8.53 10.94
N PHE A 31 -22.50 7.38 10.45
CA PHE A 31 -23.28 7.30 9.22
C PHE A 31 -24.71 7.79 9.42
N VAL A 32 -25.09 8.82 8.68
CA VAL A 32 -26.44 9.37 8.62
C VAL A 32 -26.91 9.39 7.17
N PRO A 33 -27.94 8.59 6.80
CA PRO A 33 -28.44 8.53 5.42
C PRO A 33 -28.79 9.92 4.88
N GLY A 34 -28.22 10.29 3.73
CA GLY A 34 -28.47 11.57 3.06
C GLY A 34 -27.66 12.76 3.57
N GLU A 35 -26.94 12.62 4.68
CA GLU A 35 -26.07 13.67 5.25
C GLU A 35 -24.58 13.33 5.12
N THR A 36 -24.23 12.04 5.25
CA THR A 36 -22.83 11.61 5.12
C THR A 36 -22.36 11.73 3.66
N LEU A 37 -21.30 12.51 3.45
CA LEU A 37 -20.68 12.67 2.13
C LEU A 37 -20.12 11.34 1.62
N PRO A 38 -20.16 11.07 0.29
CA PRO A 38 -19.62 9.85 -0.29
C PRO A 38 -18.16 9.57 0.08
N THR A 39 -17.35 10.62 0.28
CA THR A 39 -15.92 10.54 0.61
C THR A 39 -15.64 10.32 2.10
N SER A 40 -16.64 10.44 2.98
CA SER A 40 -16.42 10.40 4.44
C SER A 40 -15.73 9.12 4.90
N HIS A 41 -16.06 7.98 4.27
CA HIS A 41 -15.42 6.70 4.59
C HIS A 41 -13.93 6.67 4.26
N LEU A 42 -13.49 7.39 3.22
CA LEU A 42 -12.08 7.51 2.84
C LEU A 42 -11.32 8.38 3.85
N GLU A 43 -11.91 9.51 4.26
CA GLU A 43 -11.32 10.41 5.26
C GLU A 43 -11.17 9.72 6.62
N ILE A 44 -12.18 8.95 7.02
CA ILE A 44 -12.17 8.14 8.25
C ILE A 44 -11.07 7.07 8.16
N LEU A 45 -10.98 6.35 7.04
CA LEU A 45 -9.93 5.35 6.84
C LEU A 45 -8.52 5.97 6.88
N ALA A 46 -8.30 7.08 6.16
CA ALA A 46 -7.02 7.78 6.15
C ALA A 46 -6.61 8.23 7.56
N SER A 47 -7.57 8.76 8.33
CA SER A 47 -7.35 9.18 9.72
C SER A 47 -6.98 7.99 10.62
N ALA A 48 -7.71 6.87 10.51
CA ALA A 48 -7.43 5.67 11.30
C ALA A 48 -6.08 5.03 10.93
N LEU A 49 -5.70 5.01 9.65
CA LEU A 49 -4.39 4.51 9.21
C LEU A 49 -3.25 5.33 9.84
N LEU A 50 -3.40 6.65 9.88
CA LEU A 50 -2.40 7.55 10.46
C LEU A 50 -2.38 7.52 11.99
N GLU A 51 -3.51 7.24 12.64
CA GLU A 51 -3.58 7.03 14.09
C GLU A 51 -2.79 5.79 14.53
N TYR A 52 -2.83 4.72 13.73
CA TYR A 52 -2.11 3.48 14.01
C TYR A 52 -0.69 3.41 13.44
N ALA A 53 -0.29 4.34 12.57
CA ALA A 53 1.06 4.34 12.02
C ALA A 53 2.10 4.75 13.08
N GLU A 54 3.26 4.09 13.09
CA GLU A 54 4.34 4.42 14.05
C GLU A 54 5.42 5.28 13.41
N GLY A 55 5.78 4.98 12.16
CA GLY A 55 6.86 5.64 11.43
C GLY A 55 6.39 6.70 10.43
N VAL A 56 5.09 7.04 10.43
CA VAL A 56 4.46 7.97 9.50
C VAL A 56 3.64 8.98 10.28
N ARG A 57 3.82 10.27 9.97
CA ARG A 57 2.99 11.36 10.47
C ARG A 57 2.50 12.22 9.32
N LEU A 58 1.40 12.93 9.56
CA LEU A 58 0.84 13.89 8.63
C LEU A 58 0.71 15.24 9.32
N ASP A 59 1.19 16.30 8.68
CA ASP A 59 0.83 17.67 9.05
C ASP A 59 -0.51 18.04 8.41
N GLY A 60 -1.58 18.07 9.22
CA GLY A 60 -2.95 18.32 8.78
C GLY A 60 -3.81 17.06 8.76
N ARG A 61 -4.80 17.04 7.86
CA ARG A 61 -5.74 15.91 7.69
C ARG A 61 -6.00 15.65 6.22
N VAL A 62 -6.05 14.38 5.83
CA VAL A 62 -6.45 13.99 4.48
C VAL A 62 -7.95 14.22 4.31
N GLN A 63 -8.29 15.00 3.29
CA GLN A 63 -9.62 15.20 2.75
C GLN A 63 -9.67 14.68 1.31
N TYR A 64 -10.87 14.49 0.77
CA TYR A 64 -11.05 14.01 -0.59
C TYR A 64 -11.99 14.91 -1.38
N GLN A 65 -11.60 15.20 -2.62
CA GLN A 65 -12.47 15.81 -3.61
C GLN A 65 -12.84 14.78 -4.68
N LEU A 66 -14.03 14.93 -5.24
CA LEU A 66 -14.47 14.11 -6.38
C LEU A 66 -14.16 14.88 -7.67
N ASP A 67 -13.33 14.29 -8.52
CA ASP A 67 -13.06 14.74 -9.89
C ASP A 67 -13.61 13.70 -10.86
N GLY A 68 -14.85 13.92 -11.32
CA GLY A 68 -15.63 12.90 -12.02
C GLY A 68 -15.86 11.66 -11.15
N ASP A 69 -15.41 10.50 -11.63
CA ASP A 69 -15.50 9.22 -10.93
C ASP A 69 -14.26 8.92 -10.05
N ILE A 70 -13.32 9.87 -9.95
CA ILE A 70 -12.06 9.69 -9.23
C ILE A 70 -12.13 10.45 -7.90
N SER A 71 -11.81 9.76 -6.81
CA SER A 71 -11.59 10.40 -5.51
C SER A 71 -10.12 10.80 -5.39
N VAL A 72 -9.86 12.10 -5.24
CA VAL A 72 -8.50 12.67 -5.17
C VAL A 72 -8.23 13.14 -3.74
N PRO A 73 -7.26 12.52 -3.03
CA PRO A 73 -6.87 12.95 -1.69
C PRO A 73 -6.07 14.26 -1.73
N PHE A 74 -6.29 15.13 -0.74
CA PHE A 74 -5.50 16.35 -0.51
C PHE A 74 -5.43 16.67 0.97
N VAL A 75 -4.50 17.56 1.36
CA VAL A 75 -4.45 18.18 2.69
C VAL A 75 -4.76 19.67 2.57
N VAL A 76 -4.04 20.35 1.67
CA VAL A 76 -4.37 21.69 1.19
C VAL A 76 -4.72 21.57 -0.30
N PRO A 77 -5.85 22.15 -0.76
CA PRO A 77 -6.23 22.11 -2.17
C PRO A 77 -5.10 22.60 -3.08
N GLU A 78 -4.96 21.96 -4.24
CA GLU A 78 -3.99 22.28 -5.30
C GLU A 78 -2.50 22.08 -4.95
N GLU A 79 -2.19 21.63 -3.73
CA GLU A 79 -0.83 21.35 -3.32
C GLU A 79 -0.51 19.84 -3.31
N PRO A 80 0.74 19.44 -3.60
CA PRO A 80 1.12 18.03 -3.57
C PRO A 80 0.86 17.39 -2.21
N LEU A 81 0.09 16.30 -2.18
CA LEU A 81 -0.26 15.56 -0.96
C LEU A 81 0.99 15.12 -0.16
N PHE A 82 2.00 14.60 -0.85
CA PHE A 82 3.14 13.91 -0.23
C PHE A 82 4.01 14.81 0.65
N LYS A 83 4.02 16.13 0.39
CA LYS A 83 4.82 17.09 1.16
C LYS A 83 4.40 17.21 2.63
N TYR A 84 3.18 16.79 2.93
CA TYR A 84 2.61 16.83 4.28
C TYR A 84 2.97 15.62 5.12
N PHE A 85 3.55 14.58 4.52
CA PHE A 85 3.96 13.38 5.23
C PHE A 85 5.38 13.51 5.77
N GLU A 86 5.54 13.21 7.05
CA GLU A 86 6.83 12.96 7.67
C GLU A 86 7.00 11.45 7.82
N VAL A 87 8.09 10.92 7.26
CA VAL A 87 8.39 9.47 7.28
C VAL A 87 9.73 9.25 7.95
N ASP A 88 9.73 8.44 9.00
CA ASP A 88 10.96 8.03 9.67
C ASP A 88 11.88 7.31 8.67
N ARG A 89 13.17 7.65 8.68
CA ARG A 89 14.16 7.08 7.74
C ARG A 89 14.67 5.72 8.21
N THR A 90 13.73 4.79 8.39
CA THR A 90 13.99 3.39 8.72
C THR A 90 13.32 2.47 7.70
N PRO A 91 13.86 1.26 7.43
CA PRO A 91 13.25 0.34 6.48
C PRO A 91 11.78 -0.03 6.82
N PRO A 92 11.41 -0.31 8.09
CA PRO A 92 10.02 -0.58 8.44
C PRO A 92 9.09 0.61 8.18
N ALA A 93 9.51 1.84 8.49
CA ALA A 93 8.70 3.03 8.29
C ALA A 93 8.45 3.34 6.80
N VAL A 94 9.45 3.16 5.94
CA VAL A 94 9.26 3.31 4.48
C VAL A 94 8.29 2.25 3.93
N PHE A 95 8.37 1.02 4.43
CA PHE A 95 7.43 -0.04 4.05
C PHE A 95 6.01 0.23 4.58
N GLU A 96 5.86 0.66 5.84
CA GLU A 96 4.58 1.08 6.43
C GLU A 96 3.97 2.24 5.62
N TYR A 97 4.76 3.27 5.33
CA TYR A 97 4.36 4.41 4.53
C TYR A 97 3.84 4.01 3.15
N TRP A 98 4.51 3.07 2.49
CA TRP A 98 4.03 2.56 1.20
C TRP A 98 2.65 1.92 1.30
N LEU A 99 2.38 1.13 2.35
CA LEU A 99 1.05 0.54 2.53
C LEU A 99 0.00 1.60 2.85
N VAL A 100 0.30 2.52 3.77
CA VAL A 100 -0.60 3.61 4.18
C VAL A 100 -0.97 4.48 2.98
N ILE A 101 0.02 4.95 2.21
CA ILE A 101 -0.23 5.84 1.08
C ILE A 101 -0.94 5.10 -0.06
N SER A 102 -0.71 3.79 -0.21
CA SER A 102 -1.42 2.99 -1.21
C SER A 102 -2.90 2.79 -0.85
N GLU A 103 -3.26 2.71 0.44
CA GLU A 103 -4.66 2.72 0.89
C GLU A 103 -5.30 4.11 0.70
N ILE A 104 -4.57 5.18 1.01
CA ILE A 104 -5.07 6.57 0.89
C ILE A 104 -5.33 6.95 -0.57
N ILE A 105 -4.44 6.58 -1.48
CA ILE A 105 -4.52 6.89 -2.91
C ILE A 105 -5.29 5.82 -3.69
N GLY A 106 -5.50 4.65 -3.10
CA GLY A 106 -5.80 3.39 -3.78
C GLY A 106 -6.84 3.45 -4.90
N SER A 107 -6.37 3.24 -6.12
CA SER A 107 -7.13 2.73 -7.27
C SER A 107 -7.80 1.38 -6.92
N PRO A 108 -8.91 0.98 -7.59
CA PRO A 108 -9.49 -0.36 -7.45
C PRO A 108 -8.48 -1.51 -7.55
N SER A 109 -7.37 -1.31 -8.28
CA SER A 109 -6.29 -2.29 -8.44
C SER A 109 -5.46 -2.55 -7.17
N TRP A 110 -5.26 -1.54 -6.31
CA TRP A 110 -4.56 -1.72 -5.04
C TRP A 110 -5.38 -2.55 -4.05
N ARG A 111 -6.71 -2.36 -4.01
CA ARG A 111 -7.63 -3.19 -3.22
C ARG A 111 -7.56 -4.69 -3.57
N MET A 112 -7.00 -5.02 -4.74
CA MET A 112 -6.76 -6.40 -5.20
C MET A 112 -5.28 -6.81 -5.16
N THR A 113 -4.43 -6.03 -4.50
CA THR A 113 -2.99 -6.28 -4.33
C THR A 113 -2.70 -6.73 -2.89
N THR A 114 -1.87 -7.75 -2.71
CA THR A 114 -1.46 -8.24 -1.39
C THR A 114 0.05 -8.42 -1.37
N VAL A 115 0.72 -7.94 -0.32
CA VAL A 115 2.15 -8.21 -0.10
C VAL A 115 2.37 -9.70 0.16
N ILE A 116 3.43 -10.27 -0.40
CA ILE A 116 3.93 -11.61 -0.06
C ILE A 116 5.24 -11.43 0.71
N ALA A 117 5.32 -11.98 1.90
CA ALA A 117 6.46 -11.87 2.81
C ALA A 117 7.06 -13.22 3.23
N SER A 118 6.44 -14.34 2.82
CA SER A 118 6.89 -15.70 3.12
C SER A 118 6.64 -16.66 1.95
N SER A 119 7.27 -17.85 2.02
CA SER A 119 7.00 -18.95 1.09
C SER A 119 5.55 -19.41 1.16
N ASP A 120 4.97 -19.46 2.35
CA ASP A 120 3.59 -19.93 2.55
C ASP A 120 2.59 -18.98 1.90
N GLU A 121 2.84 -17.66 1.99
CA GLU A 121 2.04 -16.64 1.29
C GLU A 121 2.19 -16.74 -0.23
N TYR A 122 3.40 -17.04 -0.72
CA TYR A 122 3.67 -17.28 -2.14
C TYR A 122 2.90 -18.52 -2.64
N ASP A 123 3.01 -19.64 -1.94
CA ASP A 123 2.30 -20.89 -2.29
C ASP A 123 0.79 -20.70 -2.24
N ALA A 124 0.29 -19.97 -1.24
CA ALA A 124 -1.13 -19.61 -1.15
C ALA A 124 -1.58 -18.75 -2.33
N ALA A 125 -0.76 -17.77 -2.76
CA ALA A 125 -1.04 -16.96 -3.93
C ALA A 125 -1.04 -17.81 -5.21
N LEU A 126 -0.05 -18.69 -5.41
CA LEU A 126 0.00 -19.60 -6.57
C LEU A 126 -1.23 -20.51 -6.65
N ARG A 127 -1.69 -21.06 -5.51
CA ARG A 127 -2.89 -21.92 -5.47
C ARG A 127 -4.18 -21.18 -5.82
N ARG A 128 -4.21 -19.86 -5.61
CA ARG A 128 -5.35 -19.01 -6.00
C ARG A 128 -5.33 -18.65 -7.47
N MET A 129 -4.16 -18.66 -8.10
CA MET A 129 -3.99 -18.27 -9.49
C MET A 129 -4.63 -19.27 -10.45
N GLN A 130 -5.25 -18.77 -11.51
CA GLN A 130 -5.74 -19.61 -12.59
C GLN A 130 -4.57 -20.06 -13.49
N SER A 131 -4.24 -21.36 -13.47
CA SER A 131 -3.19 -21.95 -14.32
C SER A 131 -1.81 -21.26 -14.21
N PRO A 132 -1.22 -21.20 -12.99
CA PRO A 132 0.01 -20.44 -12.76
C PRO A 132 1.19 -20.95 -13.60
N GLN A 133 1.92 -20.01 -14.19
CA GLN A 133 3.20 -20.20 -14.84
C GLN A 133 4.29 -19.54 -14.00
N ILE A 134 5.28 -20.33 -13.58
CA ILE A 134 6.42 -19.83 -12.81
C ILE A 134 7.46 -19.31 -13.80
N VAL A 135 7.71 -18.00 -13.76
CA VAL A 135 8.68 -17.30 -14.62
C VAL A 135 10.06 -17.30 -13.99
N ARG A 136 10.15 -17.23 -12.66
CA ARG A 136 11.39 -17.37 -11.89
C ARG A 136 11.22 -18.37 -10.75
N ALA A 137 12.00 -19.45 -10.80
CA ALA A 137 11.95 -20.52 -9.81
C ALA A 137 12.71 -20.21 -8.51
N LEU A 138 13.64 -19.24 -8.52
CA LEU A 138 14.47 -18.90 -7.37
C LEU A 138 14.18 -17.47 -6.90
N VAL A 139 13.49 -17.36 -5.78
CA VAL A 139 13.28 -16.11 -5.05
C VAL A 139 14.12 -16.19 -3.77
N ALA A 140 15.17 -15.37 -3.67
CA ALA A 140 16.09 -15.40 -2.53
C ALA A 140 15.41 -14.97 -1.22
N SER A 141 14.46 -14.03 -1.31
CA SER A 141 13.62 -13.60 -0.18
C SER A 141 12.35 -12.95 -0.70
N PHE A 142 11.24 -13.19 0.00
CA PHE A 142 9.97 -12.48 -0.22
C PHE A 142 9.86 -11.22 0.61
N LEU A 143 10.68 -11.07 1.64
CA LEU A 143 10.60 -9.94 2.55
C LEU A 143 10.83 -8.61 1.81
N PRO A 144 10.11 -7.54 2.20
CA PRO A 144 10.38 -6.20 1.73
C PRO A 144 11.79 -5.78 2.12
N SER A 145 12.36 -4.86 1.35
CA SER A 145 13.68 -4.33 1.64
C SER A 145 13.85 -2.91 1.14
N VAL A 146 14.61 -2.12 1.88
CA VAL A 146 14.79 -0.69 1.62
C VAL A 146 16.27 -0.36 1.45
N GLU A 147 16.59 0.44 0.45
CA GLU A 147 17.92 1.00 0.24
C GLU A 147 17.85 2.52 0.28
N PHE A 148 18.40 3.11 1.35
CA PHE A 148 18.55 4.55 1.46
C PHE A 148 19.75 5.04 0.65
N ARG A 149 19.57 6.20 0.02
CA ARG A 149 20.60 6.89 -0.75
C ARG A 149 21.03 8.17 -0.04
N SER A 150 22.23 8.64 -0.37
CA SER A 150 22.80 9.87 0.20
C SER A 150 22.08 11.15 -0.22
N ASP A 151 21.28 11.09 -1.29
CA ASP A 151 20.48 12.21 -1.80
C ASP A 151 19.11 12.34 -1.10
N GLY A 152 18.85 11.53 -0.07
CA GLY A 152 17.59 11.53 0.68
C GLY A 152 16.49 10.67 0.06
N THR A 153 16.74 10.03 -1.09
CA THR A 153 15.80 9.09 -1.71
C THR A 153 15.96 7.67 -1.13
N ALA A 154 14.98 6.80 -1.37
CA ALA A 154 15.07 5.40 -1.00
C ALA A 154 14.43 4.48 -2.04
N PHE A 155 15.03 3.32 -2.27
CA PHE A 155 14.37 2.24 -3.01
C PHE A 155 13.64 1.32 -2.05
N LEU A 156 12.38 1.05 -2.34
CA LEU A 156 11.60 -0.02 -1.70
C LEU A 156 11.42 -1.15 -2.72
N GLU A 157 11.84 -2.35 -2.33
CA GLU A 157 11.46 -3.58 -3.00
C GLU A 157 10.44 -4.35 -2.18
N ALA A 158 9.36 -4.78 -2.81
CA ALA A 158 8.35 -5.62 -2.17
C ALA A 158 7.79 -6.64 -3.18
N THR A 159 7.58 -7.87 -2.72
CA THR A 159 6.88 -8.86 -3.52
C THR A 159 5.38 -8.72 -3.29
N VAL A 160 4.60 -8.67 -4.37
CA VAL A 160 3.15 -8.55 -4.32
C VAL A 160 2.48 -9.56 -5.23
N TYR A 161 1.30 -9.98 -4.83
CA TYR A 161 0.32 -10.65 -5.66
C TYR A 161 -0.76 -9.64 -6.05
N THR A 162 -1.08 -9.51 -7.34
CA THR A 162 -2.13 -8.62 -7.86
C THR A 162 -3.12 -9.43 -8.68
N ARG A 163 -4.43 -9.15 -8.52
CA ARG A 163 -5.52 -9.81 -9.28
C ARG A 163 -6.24 -8.92 -10.30
N ALA A 164 -5.91 -7.63 -10.33
CA ALA A 164 -6.50 -6.67 -11.26
C ALA A 164 -5.93 -6.87 -12.67
N ASP A 165 -6.82 -7.11 -13.65
CA ASP A 165 -6.58 -7.32 -15.08
C ASP A 165 -5.71 -8.54 -15.45
N GLU A 166 -4.62 -8.77 -14.72
CA GLU A 166 -3.68 -9.88 -14.88
C GLU A 166 -3.30 -10.44 -13.50
N GLU A 167 -3.61 -11.71 -13.23
CA GLU A 167 -3.15 -12.38 -12.01
C GLU A 167 -1.63 -12.59 -12.05
N ARG A 168 -0.88 -11.90 -11.18
CA ARG A 168 0.58 -11.96 -11.18
C ARG A 168 1.18 -11.86 -9.79
N ILE A 169 2.31 -12.55 -9.62
CA ILE A 169 3.23 -12.36 -8.51
C ILE A 169 4.47 -11.67 -9.07
N GLU A 170 4.77 -10.48 -8.56
CA GLU A 170 5.88 -9.65 -9.03
C GLU A 170 6.62 -9.02 -7.86
N ARG A 171 7.93 -8.85 -8.00
CA ARG A 171 8.74 -8.02 -7.11
C ARG A 171 8.79 -6.62 -7.67
N ARG A 172 8.08 -5.68 -7.05
CA ARG A 172 8.06 -4.26 -7.43
C ARG A 172 9.26 -3.55 -6.84
N LEU A 173 9.82 -2.64 -7.62
CA LEU A 173 10.86 -1.71 -7.22
C LEU A 173 10.28 -0.30 -7.34
N LEU A 174 10.22 0.40 -6.21
CA LEU A 174 9.64 1.73 -6.06
C LEU A 174 10.71 2.69 -5.57
N LEU A 175 10.75 3.89 -6.12
CA LEU A 175 11.62 4.98 -5.67
C LEU A 175 10.80 5.95 -4.81
N LEU A 176 11.13 6.07 -3.54
CA LEU A 176 10.69 7.16 -2.68
C LEU A 176 11.59 8.37 -2.93
N ASP A 177 11.03 9.46 -3.44
CA ASP A 177 11.78 10.69 -3.67
C ASP A 177 11.96 11.53 -2.38
N SER A 178 12.59 12.70 -2.52
CA SER A 178 12.85 13.61 -1.40
C SER A 178 11.59 14.33 -0.88
N LEU A 179 10.48 14.28 -1.62
CA LEU A 179 9.17 14.82 -1.23
C LEU A 179 8.22 13.73 -0.71
N ASN A 180 8.75 12.52 -0.49
CA ASN A 180 8.01 11.33 -0.05
C ASN A 180 6.96 10.83 -1.06
N GLU A 181 7.13 11.11 -2.36
CA GLU A 181 6.32 10.48 -3.40
C GLU A 181 6.97 9.17 -3.87
N PHE A 182 6.15 8.12 -4.00
CA PHE A 182 6.61 6.85 -4.57
C PHE A 182 6.42 6.83 -6.09
N HIS A 183 7.53 6.60 -6.79
CA HIS A 183 7.57 6.44 -8.23
C HIS A 183 7.81 4.98 -8.59
N TYR A 184 7.02 4.45 -9.53
CA TYR A 184 7.28 3.12 -10.06
C TYR A 184 8.62 3.12 -10.83
N HIS A 185 9.54 2.25 -10.44
CA HIS A 185 10.86 2.16 -11.06
C HIS A 185 11.04 0.87 -11.87
N GLY A 186 10.44 -0.22 -11.44
CA GLY A 186 10.52 -1.47 -12.19
C GLY A 186 9.84 -2.65 -11.51
N ARG A 187 9.90 -3.80 -12.19
CA ARG A 187 9.40 -5.06 -11.66
C ARG A 187 10.21 -6.26 -12.12
N GLY A 188 10.27 -7.29 -11.28
CA GLY A 188 10.64 -8.64 -11.65
C GLY A 188 9.42 -9.55 -11.58
N LEU A 189 8.95 -10.08 -12.71
CA LEU A 189 7.88 -11.07 -12.74
C LEU A 189 8.39 -12.41 -12.16
N ILE A 190 7.63 -12.97 -11.22
CA ILE A 190 7.94 -14.24 -10.54
C ILE A 190 7.00 -15.33 -11.05
N ALA A 191 5.69 -15.05 -11.09
CA ALA A 191 4.68 -15.94 -11.64
C ALA A 191 3.53 -15.15 -12.26
N GLU A 192 2.86 -15.74 -13.24
CA GLU A 192 1.67 -15.17 -13.90
C GLU A 192 0.60 -16.25 -14.09
N GLY A 193 -0.67 -15.86 -14.09
CA GLY A 193 -1.83 -16.73 -14.33
C GLY A 193 -2.58 -16.31 -15.58
N ARG A 194 -3.53 -17.14 -16.03
CA ARG A 194 -4.46 -16.77 -17.10
C ARG A 194 -5.61 -15.94 -16.53
N GLY A 195 -5.58 -14.63 -16.77
CA GLY A 195 -6.69 -13.69 -16.55
C GLY A 195 -6.74 -13.04 -15.17
N GLY A 196 -7.05 -11.74 -15.14
CA GLY A 196 -7.62 -11.04 -13.99
C GLY A 196 -9.15 -11.11 -13.99
N VAL A 197 -9.77 -10.54 -12.96
CA VAL A 197 -11.23 -10.57 -12.77
C VAL A 197 -11.95 -10.12 -14.06
N LEU A 198 -12.71 -11.04 -14.68
CA LEU A 198 -13.75 -10.65 -15.64
C LEU A 198 -14.79 -9.87 -14.83
N ALA A 199 -14.93 -8.58 -15.14
CA ALA A 199 -16.00 -7.73 -14.62
C ALA A 199 -17.38 -8.33 -14.96
#